data_AF-A0A5N6PJR5-F1
#
_entry.id   AF-A0A5N6PJR5-F1
#
_cell.length_a   1.000
_cell.length_b   1.000
_cell.length_c   1.000
_cell.angle_alpha   90.00
_cell.angle_beta   90.00
_cell.angle_gamma   90.00
#
_symmetry.space_group_name_H-M   'P 1'
#
loop_
_entity.id
_entity.type
_entity.pdbx_description
1 polymer ?
#
loop_
_entity_poly.entity_id
_entity_poly.type
_entity_poly.pdbx_seq_one_letter_code
_entity_poly.pdbx_strand_id
1 'polypeptide(L)'
;MADDTASMSIYRASRTIKRKQSSLFNSLSSIHEDSIFVSEIAQLWPELPLVANLRCGLWYAKKFHSSCYFKSTDGHTNNLSFNTSRLNLHAATLAGQRGGCMIVDSTRKGKRFPDSMSKTIPIWACVLNRAILNYRNKMKGINKPKEGGTSSAQNCGTTVQESLEWDPSLHLPLWVPDTEKIRIDSKLNEWVTVLEKSGVDIASISSLLKKPLRPLWISQKTVIWLNEVPDYNDWDFTPIILISASASSDIYRQKTSSEFCWNYIAGAGDDEESWARGLTPVLFWNNVYDIISSGPDVCNQTVANIVEKDRVFHSQRGQNAPQVSVKPKKSESTWSNQSQDQPLDIIVENGISGDLLDSEHGVYWLGLTNLAVCSTKYNFKSSNVESILNCDKNQILCTLEDSEAYLHLPVMDSKYDRFSLQRNLPSALNFAELHLKKGKRLAVCCNSGEDISVCICLAILISLFNVEGAYDDGKFFKEAQITKIDMRQRLVFVCKIHCKCATIKRVEHFAIDSTPEHLKVRYAIDL
;
A
#
# COMPACT_ATOMS: atom_id res chain seq x y z
N MET A 1 -48.60 11.55 -37.41
CA MET A 1 -47.70 10.51 -36.87
C MET A 1 -46.42 10.59 -37.69
N ALA A 2 -45.40 11.28 -37.18
CA ALA A 2 -44.10 11.37 -37.83
C ALA A 2 -43.15 10.41 -37.09
N ASP A 3 -42.56 9.53 -37.88
CA ASP A 3 -41.70 8.43 -37.47
C ASP A 3 -40.31 8.98 -37.12
N ASP A 4 -40.00 9.08 -35.82
CA ASP A 4 -38.73 9.58 -35.29
C ASP A 4 -37.69 8.45 -35.25
N THR A 5 -37.44 7.80 -36.39
CA THR A 5 -36.28 6.92 -36.56
C THR A 5 -35.02 7.76 -36.77
N ALA A 6 -34.54 8.38 -35.69
CA ALA A 6 -33.23 9.03 -35.66
C ALA A 6 -32.16 7.99 -35.99
N SER A 7 -31.61 8.03 -37.21
CA SER A 7 -30.59 7.09 -37.65
C SER A 7 -29.39 7.15 -36.69
N MET A 8 -29.10 6.03 -36.03
CA MET A 8 -27.96 5.94 -35.12
C MET A 8 -26.68 6.13 -35.92
N SER A 9 -25.98 7.26 -35.72
CA SER A 9 -24.68 7.46 -36.36
C SER A 9 -23.73 6.32 -36.01
N ILE A 10 -22.90 5.90 -36.98
CA ILE A 10 -21.92 4.82 -36.83
C ILE A 10 -21.04 5.03 -35.59
N TYR A 11 -20.72 6.29 -35.27
CA TYR A 11 -19.96 6.65 -34.07
C TYR A 11 -20.73 6.42 -32.75
N ARG A 12 -22.04 6.68 -32.73
CA ARG A 12 -22.91 6.41 -31.58
C ARG A 12 -23.18 4.90 -31.44
N ALA A 13 -23.35 4.19 -32.55
CA ALA A 13 -23.43 2.73 -32.56
C ALA A 13 -22.13 2.08 -32.04
N SER A 14 -20.96 2.51 -32.54
CA SER A 14 -19.64 2.02 -32.10
C SER A 14 -19.39 2.28 -30.61
N ARG A 15 -19.72 3.48 -30.10
CA ARG A 15 -19.62 3.76 -28.65
C ARG A 15 -20.58 2.93 -27.81
N THR A 16 -21.78 2.65 -28.32
CA THR A 16 -22.76 1.80 -27.62
C THR A 16 -22.28 0.35 -27.57
N ILE A 17 -21.71 -0.15 -28.66
CA ILE A 17 -21.10 -1.47 -28.74
C ILE A 17 -19.90 -1.57 -27.78
N LYS A 18 -18.99 -0.59 -27.80
CA LYS A 18 -17.85 -0.55 -26.86
C LYS A 18 -18.29 -0.50 -25.40
N ARG A 19 -19.33 0.28 -25.07
CA ARG A 19 -19.90 0.33 -23.71
C ARG A 19 -20.56 -0.99 -23.30
N LYS A 20 -21.24 -1.68 -24.21
CA LYS A 20 -21.79 -3.03 -23.96
C LYS A 20 -20.68 -4.08 -23.80
N GLN A 21 -19.55 -3.91 -24.49
CA GLN A 21 -18.38 -4.78 -24.37
C GLN A 21 -17.58 -4.56 -23.08
N SER A 22 -17.63 -3.36 -22.49
CA SER A 22 -17.01 -3.01 -21.20
C SER A 22 -18.03 -2.82 -20.08
N SER A 23 -19.01 -3.72 -19.98
CA SER A 23 -20.05 -3.62 -18.95
C SER A 23 -19.50 -3.98 -17.56
N LEU A 24 -20.17 -3.48 -16.51
CA LEU A 24 -19.88 -3.85 -15.13
C LEU A 24 -19.88 -5.37 -14.93
N PHE A 25 -20.88 -6.06 -15.49
CA PHE A 25 -20.99 -7.51 -15.45
C PHE A 25 -19.78 -8.18 -16.12
N ASN A 26 -19.36 -7.71 -17.29
CA ASN A 26 -18.18 -8.27 -17.97
C ASN A 26 -16.91 -8.12 -17.13
N SER A 27 -16.71 -6.97 -16.47
CA SER A 27 -15.56 -6.75 -15.58
C SER A 27 -15.59 -7.71 -14.39
N LEU A 28 -16.73 -7.80 -13.69
CA LEU A 28 -16.86 -8.65 -12.50
C LEU A 28 -16.79 -10.14 -12.82
N SER A 29 -17.39 -10.59 -13.92
CA SER A 29 -17.29 -11.97 -14.38
C SER A 29 -15.86 -12.32 -14.82
N SER A 30 -15.14 -11.38 -15.44
CA SER A 30 -13.72 -11.60 -15.79
C SER A 30 -12.82 -11.67 -14.56
N ILE A 31 -13.07 -10.82 -13.55
CA ILE A 31 -12.38 -10.86 -12.26
C ILE A 31 -12.64 -12.20 -11.56
N HIS A 32 -13.90 -12.64 -11.53
CA HIS A 32 -14.27 -13.90 -10.92
C HIS A 32 -13.59 -15.09 -11.63
N GLU A 33 -13.59 -15.12 -12.95
CA GLU A 33 -12.89 -16.15 -13.73
C GLU A 33 -11.38 -16.16 -13.44
N ASP A 34 -10.72 -15.00 -13.50
CA ASP A 34 -9.28 -14.88 -13.24
C ASP A 34 -8.90 -15.24 -11.80
N SER A 35 -9.80 -15.03 -10.84
CA SER A 35 -9.57 -15.39 -9.44
C SER A 35 -9.47 -16.89 -9.20
N ILE A 36 -10.13 -17.71 -10.04
CA ILE A 36 -10.09 -19.17 -9.92
C ILE A 36 -8.66 -19.63 -10.18
N PHE A 37 -8.03 -19.11 -11.23
CA PHE A 37 -6.63 -19.34 -11.52
C PHE A 37 -5.72 -18.91 -10.35
N VAL A 38 -5.93 -17.72 -9.78
CA VAL A 38 -5.15 -17.27 -8.61
C VAL A 38 -5.31 -18.24 -7.43
N SER A 39 -6.53 -18.73 -7.19
CA SER A 39 -6.81 -19.72 -6.15
C SER A 39 -6.13 -21.07 -6.40
N GLU A 40 -6.14 -21.56 -7.64
CA GLU A 40 -5.45 -22.80 -8.03
C GLU A 40 -3.95 -22.70 -7.75
N ILE A 41 -3.32 -21.59 -8.13
CA ILE A 41 -1.89 -21.37 -7.87
C ILE A 41 -1.61 -21.26 -6.37
N ALA A 42 -2.44 -20.53 -5.61
CA ALA A 42 -2.30 -20.42 -4.15
C ALA A 42 -2.42 -21.78 -3.44
N GLN A 43 -3.21 -22.71 -3.97
CA GLN A 43 -3.35 -24.06 -3.42
C GLN A 43 -2.12 -24.95 -3.66
N LEU A 44 -1.28 -24.64 -4.66
CA LEU A 44 -0.03 -25.38 -4.87
C LEU A 44 0.99 -25.14 -3.75
N TRP A 45 0.96 -23.95 -3.12
CA TRP A 45 1.86 -23.58 -2.02
C TRP A 45 1.08 -22.88 -0.90
N PRO A 46 0.29 -23.62 -0.10
CA PRO A 46 -0.61 -23.03 0.89
C PRO A 46 0.11 -22.28 2.02
N GLU A 47 1.37 -22.64 2.29
CA GLU A 47 2.22 -21.97 3.28
C GLU A 47 2.74 -20.61 2.81
N LEU A 48 2.75 -20.36 1.50
CA LEU A 48 3.23 -19.10 0.95
C LEU A 48 2.14 -18.02 1.04
N PRO A 49 2.44 -16.86 1.64
CA PRO A 49 1.46 -15.81 1.80
C PRO A 49 1.11 -15.16 0.46
N LEU A 50 -0.20 -15.13 0.17
CA LEU A 50 -0.77 -14.36 -0.93
C LEU A 50 -0.81 -12.85 -0.62
N VAL A 51 -0.24 -12.04 -1.50
CA VAL A 51 -0.08 -10.59 -1.38
C VAL A 51 -0.68 -9.90 -2.60
N ALA A 52 -1.54 -8.90 -2.39
CA ALA A 52 -2.10 -8.11 -3.48
C ALA A 52 -1.18 -6.96 -3.87
N ASN A 53 -0.82 -6.80 -5.14
CA ASN A 53 -0.29 -5.53 -5.62
C ASN A 53 -1.45 -4.51 -5.73
N LEU A 54 -1.37 -3.42 -4.97
CA LEU A 54 -2.45 -2.44 -4.83
C LEU A 54 -2.89 -1.84 -6.18
N ARG A 55 -4.16 -1.43 -6.21
CA ARG A 55 -4.99 -1.10 -7.39
C ARG A 55 -5.62 -2.34 -7.99
N CYS A 56 -4.85 -3.08 -8.78
CA CYS A 56 -5.44 -4.13 -9.60
C CYS A 56 -5.51 -5.49 -8.88
N GLY A 57 -4.46 -5.87 -8.15
CA GLY A 57 -4.33 -7.18 -7.53
C GLY A 57 -5.40 -7.51 -6.48
N LEU A 58 -5.97 -6.50 -5.81
CA LEU A 58 -6.97 -6.67 -4.74
C LEU A 58 -8.26 -7.37 -5.22
N TRP A 59 -8.56 -7.32 -6.51
CA TRP A 59 -9.78 -7.89 -7.07
C TRP A 59 -9.74 -9.40 -7.21
N TYR A 60 -8.57 -10.03 -7.28
CA TYR A 60 -8.44 -11.41 -7.77
C TYR A 60 -8.36 -12.48 -6.66
N ALA A 61 -8.62 -12.13 -5.41
CA ALA A 61 -8.83 -13.12 -4.34
C ALA A 61 -9.69 -12.54 -3.21
N LYS A 62 -10.44 -13.42 -2.53
CA LYS A 62 -11.27 -13.03 -1.37
C LYS A 62 -10.45 -12.59 -0.16
N LYS A 63 -9.31 -13.22 0.08
CA LYS A 63 -8.46 -12.96 1.25
C LYS A 63 -6.99 -12.87 0.82
N PHE A 64 -6.31 -11.86 1.32
CA PHE A 64 -4.87 -11.68 1.20
C PHE A 64 -4.24 -11.61 2.59
N HIS A 65 -3.00 -12.08 2.71
CA HIS A 65 -2.21 -11.94 3.93
C HIS A 65 -1.65 -10.53 4.10
N SER A 66 -1.35 -9.87 2.98
CA SER A 66 -0.84 -8.50 2.95
C SER A 66 -1.11 -7.84 1.60
N SER A 67 -0.71 -6.58 1.46
CA SER A 67 -0.72 -5.85 0.20
C SER A 67 0.60 -5.11 -0.01
N CYS A 68 1.07 -5.02 -1.24
CA CYS A 68 2.26 -4.26 -1.63
C CYS A 68 1.89 -3.22 -2.70
N TYR A 69 2.80 -2.30 -3.00
CA TYR A 69 2.57 -1.28 -4.03
C TYR A 69 3.79 -1.08 -4.93
N PHE A 70 3.90 -1.95 -5.94
CA PHE A 70 4.86 -1.85 -7.02
C PHE A 70 4.21 -1.18 -8.23
N LYS A 71 4.68 0.01 -8.59
CA LYS A 71 4.15 0.73 -9.76
C LYS A 71 4.88 0.33 -11.03
N SER A 72 4.10 -0.01 -12.07
CA SER A 72 4.61 -0.27 -13.42
C SER A 72 5.43 0.88 -14.01
N THR A 73 5.14 2.14 -13.63
CA THR A 73 5.89 3.32 -14.08
C THR A 73 7.35 3.31 -13.66
N ASP A 74 7.68 2.65 -12.55
CA ASP A 74 9.05 2.65 -12.01
C ASP A 74 9.96 1.72 -12.83
N GLY A 75 9.36 0.75 -13.55
CA GLY A 75 10.03 -0.16 -14.48
C GLY A 75 9.77 0.16 -15.96
N HIS A 76 9.20 1.33 -16.29
CA HIS A 76 8.88 1.67 -17.68
C HIS A 76 10.16 1.92 -18.49
N THR A 77 10.15 1.48 -19.75
CA THR A 77 11.27 1.72 -20.66
C THR A 77 11.50 3.21 -20.83
N ASN A 78 12.76 3.63 -20.77
CA ASN A 78 13.22 5.03 -20.73
C ASN A 78 12.94 5.81 -19.44
N ASN A 79 12.17 5.26 -18.48
CA ASN A 79 11.88 5.93 -17.20
C ASN A 79 12.09 4.99 -16.00
N LEU A 80 13.23 4.31 -15.97
CA LEU A 80 13.62 3.43 -14.87
C LEU A 80 13.92 4.25 -13.60
N SER A 81 13.26 3.92 -12.50
CA SER A 81 13.45 4.58 -11.21
C SER A 81 13.31 3.59 -10.04
N PHE A 82 13.99 3.90 -8.93
CA PHE A 82 13.84 3.18 -7.65
C PHE A 82 13.21 4.11 -6.62
N ASN A 83 11.99 3.83 -6.19
CA ASN A 83 11.24 4.69 -5.30
C ASN A 83 11.53 4.34 -3.83
N THR A 84 12.24 5.22 -3.13
CA THR A 84 12.57 5.07 -1.69
C THR A 84 11.43 5.38 -0.75
N SER A 85 10.33 5.92 -1.26
CA SER A 85 9.13 6.09 -0.46
C SER A 85 8.38 4.73 -0.41
N ARG A 86 8.18 4.06 -1.56
CA ARG A 86 7.47 2.79 -1.71
C ARG A 86 8.43 1.60 -1.69
N LEU A 87 9.10 1.39 -0.57
CA LEU A 87 10.12 0.36 -0.46
C LEU A 87 9.59 -1.07 -0.35
N ASN A 88 8.31 -1.26 0.01
CA ASN A 88 7.70 -2.59 0.17
C ASN A 88 8.52 -3.56 1.05
N LEU A 89 9.22 -3.06 2.08
CA LEU A 89 10.09 -3.86 2.96
C LEU A 89 9.32 -4.94 3.73
N HIS A 90 8.05 -4.68 4.04
CA HIS A 90 7.16 -5.65 4.65
C HIS A 90 6.95 -6.88 3.77
N ALA A 91 6.99 -6.75 2.44
CA ALA A 91 6.92 -7.89 1.53
C ALA A 91 8.18 -8.76 1.61
N ALA A 92 9.38 -8.14 1.72
CA ALA A 92 10.63 -8.85 1.94
C ALA A 92 10.68 -9.53 3.32
N THR A 93 10.18 -8.84 4.35
CA THR A 93 10.05 -9.36 5.72
C THR A 93 9.15 -10.59 5.75
N LEU A 94 7.96 -10.47 5.15
CA LEU A 94 6.98 -11.54 5.05
C LEU A 94 7.54 -12.74 4.26
N ALA A 95 8.24 -12.48 3.14
CA ALA A 95 8.89 -13.53 2.36
C ALA A 95 10.00 -14.23 3.17
N GLY A 96 10.84 -13.49 3.91
CA GLY A 96 11.87 -14.08 4.76
C GLY A 96 11.31 -14.92 5.91
N GLN A 97 10.17 -14.52 6.48
CA GLN A 97 9.51 -15.26 7.58
C GLN A 97 8.80 -16.53 7.11
N ARG A 98 8.24 -16.52 5.89
CA ARG A 98 7.41 -17.61 5.36
C ARG A 98 8.12 -18.44 4.28
N GLY A 99 9.41 -18.21 4.06
CA GLY A 99 10.18 -18.89 3.01
C GLY A 99 9.82 -18.48 1.58
N GLY A 100 9.02 -17.43 1.39
CA GLY A 100 8.62 -16.89 0.09
C GLY A 100 7.32 -16.09 0.18
N CYS A 101 6.85 -15.53 -0.95
CA CYS A 101 5.50 -14.99 -1.06
C CYS A 101 4.97 -14.99 -2.50
N MET A 102 3.66 -14.80 -2.64
CA MET A 102 2.97 -14.78 -3.93
C MET A 102 2.35 -13.41 -4.14
N ILE A 103 2.79 -12.66 -5.17
CA ILE A 103 2.28 -11.33 -5.48
C ILE A 103 1.33 -11.42 -6.67
N VAL A 104 0.09 -10.99 -6.46
CA VAL A 104 -0.96 -10.98 -7.48
C VAL A 104 -1.11 -9.59 -8.08
N ASP A 105 -1.10 -9.53 -9.40
CA ASP A 105 -1.38 -8.33 -10.20
C ASP A 105 -1.98 -8.79 -11.53
N SER A 106 -2.41 -7.85 -12.37
CA SER A 106 -2.83 -8.19 -13.72
C SER A 106 -2.44 -7.11 -14.71
N THR A 107 -2.61 -7.40 -15.99
CA THR A 107 -2.37 -6.44 -17.05
C THR A 107 -3.47 -6.50 -18.10
N ARG A 108 -3.66 -5.36 -18.75
CA ARG A 108 -4.56 -5.21 -19.89
C ARG A 108 -4.03 -5.94 -21.13
N LYS A 109 -4.91 -6.01 -22.13
CA LYS A 109 -4.70 -6.63 -23.44
C LYS A 109 -3.32 -6.29 -24.05
N GLY A 110 -2.68 -7.32 -24.61
CA GLY A 110 -1.41 -7.22 -25.34
C GLY A 110 -0.15 -7.48 -24.51
N LYS A 111 -0.23 -7.53 -23.17
CA LYS A 111 0.89 -7.91 -22.30
C LYS A 111 0.57 -9.19 -21.52
N ARG A 112 1.61 -10.00 -21.27
CA ARG A 112 1.50 -11.19 -20.39
C ARG A 112 1.68 -10.84 -18.92
N PHE A 113 2.58 -9.90 -18.65
CA PHE A 113 2.88 -9.41 -17.31
C PHE A 113 2.92 -7.88 -17.34
N PRO A 114 2.49 -7.20 -16.27
CA PRO A 114 2.72 -5.78 -16.12
C PRO A 114 4.23 -5.46 -15.97
N ASP A 115 4.62 -4.22 -16.24
CA ASP A 115 6.01 -3.77 -16.05
C ASP A 115 6.43 -3.82 -14.57
N SER A 116 5.47 -3.72 -13.63
CA SER A 116 5.68 -3.95 -12.20
C SER A 116 6.32 -5.32 -11.94
N MET A 117 5.80 -6.37 -12.58
CA MET A 117 6.31 -7.74 -12.46
C MET A 117 7.51 -8.02 -13.34
N SER A 118 7.59 -7.41 -14.53
CA SER A 118 8.67 -7.71 -15.49
C SER A 118 9.98 -7.01 -15.13
N LYS A 119 9.93 -5.83 -14.49
CA LYS A 119 11.11 -4.99 -14.22
C LYS A 119 11.14 -4.42 -12.80
N THR A 120 10.06 -3.82 -12.30
CA THR A 120 10.08 -3.12 -11.00
C THR A 120 10.42 -4.05 -9.83
N ILE A 121 9.72 -5.18 -9.70
CA ILE A 121 9.97 -6.16 -8.63
C ILE A 121 11.35 -6.84 -8.78
N PRO A 122 11.78 -7.27 -9.98
CA PRO A 122 13.16 -7.72 -10.21
C PRO A 122 14.25 -6.73 -9.79
N ILE A 123 14.09 -5.45 -10.16
CA ILE A 123 14.99 -4.37 -9.75
C ILE A 123 15.01 -4.27 -8.23
N TRP A 124 13.83 -4.25 -7.61
CA TRP A 124 13.68 -4.16 -6.15
C TRP A 124 14.37 -5.32 -5.42
N ALA A 125 14.15 -6.56 -5.87
CA ALA A 125 14.77 -7.75 -5.30
C ALA A 125 16.31 -7.70 -5.42
N CYS A 126 16.82 -7.31 -6.60
CA CYS A 126 18.26 -7.19 -6.82
C CYS A 126 18.90 -6.09 -5.95
N VAL A 127 18.27 -4.92 -5.85
CA VAL A 127 18.75 -3.81 -4.99
C VAL A 127 18.78 -4.24 -3.51
N LEU A 128 17.75 -4.94 -3.03
CA LEU A 128 17.75 -5.49 -1.66
C LEU A 128 18.84 -6.55 -1.47
N ASN A 129 18.99 -7.50 -2.39
CA ASN A 129 20.01 -8.55 -2.29
C ASN A 129 21.42 -7.96 -2.24
N ARG A 130 21.71 -6.94 -3.07
CA ARG A 130 23.00 -6.22 -3.05
C ARG A 130 23.22 -5.45 -1.75
N ALA A 131 22.20 -4.72 -1.26
CA ALA A 131 22.31 -3.99 0.00
C ALA A 131 22.53 -4.92 1.20
N ILE A 132 21.83 -6.06 1.25
CA ILE A 132 22.01 -7.10 2.28
C ILE A 132 23.42 -7.69 2.20
N LEU A 133 23.91 -8.01 1.00
CA LEU A 133 25.26 -8.52 0.80
C LEU A 133 26.31 -7.51 1.27
N ASN A 134 26.18 -6.24 0.91
CA ASN A 134 27.06 -5.16 1.37
C ASN A 134 27.08 -5.06 2.90
N TYR A 135 25.91 -5.12 3.54
CA TYR A 135 25.79 -5.11 4.99
C TYR A 135 26.49 -6.32 5.63
N ARG A 136 26.26 -7.52 5.12
CA ARG A 136 26.90 -8.76 5.60
C ARG A 136 28.42 -8.73 5.45
N ASN A 137 28.92 -8.20 4.34
CA ASN A 137 30.37 -8.06 4.09
C ASN A 137 31.02 -7.05 5.04
N LYS A 138 30.36 -5.91 5.30
CA LYS A 138 30.80 -4.93 6.30
C LYS A 138 30.91 -5.58 7.70
N MET A 139 29.90 -6.37 8.11
CA MET A 139 29.91 -7.07 9.41
C MET A 139 30.98 -8.16 9.51
N LYS A 140 31.19 -8.96 8.46
CA LYS A 140 32.28 -9.94 8.41
C LYS A 140 33.67 -9.27 8.47
N GLY A 141 33.83 -8.11 7.84
CA GLY A 141 35.08 -7.33 7.87
C GLY A 141 35.39 -6.71 9.24
N ILE A 142 34.35 -6.30 9.98
CA ILE A 142 34.49 -5.79 11.37
C ILE A 142 34.87 -6.92 12.33
N ASN A 143 34.33 -8.12 12.12
CA ASN A 143 34.58 -9.28 12.98
C ASN A 143 35.89 -10.04 12.66
N LYS A 144 36.71 -9.57 11.71
CA LYS A 144 38.07 -10.09 11.55
C LYS A 144 38.95 -9.53 12.69
N PRO A 145 39.59 -10.37 13.50
CA PRO A 145 40.61 -9.91 14.43
C PRO A 145 41.68 -9.15 13.63
N LYS A 146 42.14 -8.00 14.14
CA LYS A 146 43.33 -7.34 13.62
C LYS A 146 44.53 -8.25 13.90
N GLU A 147 44.83 -9.17 13.00
CA GLU A 147 46.13 -9.84 12.99
C GLU A 147 47.17 -8.83 12.51
N GLY A 148 47.88 -8.26 13.48
CA GLY A 148 49.16 -7.63 13.23
C GLY A 148 50.23 -8.70 13.04
N GLY A 149 50.98 -8.61 11.95
CA GLY A 149 52.36 -9.11 11.87
C GLY A 149 52.61 -10.41 11.09
N THR A 150 53.25 -10.23 9.93
CA THR A 150 54.27 -11.11 9.30
C THR A 150 53.91 -12.52 8.78
N SER A 151 53.82 -12.60 7.44
CA SER A 151 54.30 -13.64 6.51
C SER A 151 54.56 -15.07 7.01
N SER A 152 53.87 -16.06 6.41
CA SER A 152 54.49 -17.14 5.60
C SER A 152 53.43 -18.12 5.06
N ALA A 153 53.79 -18.80 3.98
CA ALA A 153 52.93 -19.60 3.11
C ALA A 153 52.53 -20.99 3.67
N GLN A 154 51.49 -21.55 3.05
CA GLN A 154 51.10 -22.98 2.99
C GLN A 154 50.64 -23.65 4.31
N ASN A 155 49.34 -23.94 4.42
CA ASN A 155 48.84 -25.26 4.00
C ASN A 155 47.32 -25.39 3.97
N CYS A 156 46.92 -26.27 3.04
CA CYS A 156 45.61 -26.82 2.74
C CYS A 156 44.98 -27.54 3.96
N GLY A 157 43.68 -27.35 4.16
CA GLY A 157 42.89 -28.05 5.16
C GLY A 157 41.41 -27.71 4.99
N THR A 158 40.70 -28.60 4.32
CA THR A 158 39.26 -28.62 4.05
C THR A 158 38.39 -28.31 5.28
N THR A 159 37.85 -27.10 5.32
CA THR A 159 36.50 -26.85 5.85
C THR A 159 35.61 -26.50 4.68
N VAL A 160 35.08 -27.53 4.02
CA VAL A 160 33.92 -27.41 3.14
C VAL A 160 32.74 -27.07 4.04
N GLN A 161 32.60 -25.78 4.32
CA GLN A 161 31.32 -25.21 4.68
C GLN A 161 31.06 -24.18 3.60
N GLU A 162 30.69 -24.70 2.43
CA GLU A 162 30.12 -23.93 1.32
C GLU A 162 28.92 -23.18 1.89
N SER A 163 29.16 -21.96 2.35
CA SER A 163 28.10 -21.01 2.61
C SER A 163 27.41 -20.80 1.27
N LEU A 164 26.22 -21.37 1.08
CA LEU A 164 25.32 -21.11 -0.05
C LEU A 164 25.55 -19.69 -0.58
N GLU A 165 26.12 -19.60 -1.78
CA GLU A 165 26.64 -18.35 -2.32
C GLU A 165 25.46 -17.37 -2.51
N TRP A 166 25.46 -16.28 -1.76
CA TRP A 166 24.38 -15.30 -1.80
C TRP A 166 24.38 -14.58 -3.16
N ASP A 167 23.47 -14.97 -4.06
CA ASP A 167 23.36 -14.42 -5.41
C ASP A 167 22.79 -12.97 -5.41
N PRO A 168 23.59 -11.95 -5.79
CA PRO A 168 23.16 -10.56 -5.86
C PRO A 168 22.79 -10.12 -7.29
N SER A 169 22.72 -11.06 -8.25
CA SER A 169 22.53 -10.76 -9.67
C SER A 169 21.08 -10.34 -9.99
N LEU A 170 20.92 -9.69 -11.14
CA LEU A 170 19.63 -9.23 -11.63
C LEU A 170 18.93 -10.35 -12.40
N HIS A 171 17.78 -10.81 -11.88
CA HIS A 171 16.95 -11.84 -12.51
C HIS A 171 15.74 -11.22 -13.20
N LEU A 172 15.82 -11.09 -14.53
CA LEU A 172 14.72 -10.62 -15.37
C LEU A 172 14.10 -11.78 -16.16
N PRO A 173 12.83 -11.66 -16.57
CA PRO A 173 12.21 -12.68 -17.39
C PRO A 173 12.74 -12.63 -18.83
N LEU A 174 12.67 -13.77 -19.53
CA LEU A 174 13.23 -13.97 -20.87
C LEU A 174 12.70 -13.00 -21.95
N TRP A 175 11.53 -12.40 -21.75
CA TRP A 175 10.95 -11.43 -22.69
C TRP A 175 11.45 -9.99 -22.48
N VAL A 176 12.26 -9.72 -21.46
CA VAL A 176 12.93 -8.42 -21.32
C VAL A 176 14.25 -8.48 -22.09
N PRO A 177 14.45 -7.61 -23.11
CA PRO A 177 15.65 -7.65 -23.93
C PRO A 177 16.94 -7.39 -23.14
N ASP A 178 18.06 -7.97 -23.57
CA ASP A 178 19.37 -7.76 -22.94
C ASP A 178 19.81 -6.29 -22.95
N THR A 179 19.42 -5.53 -23.98
CA THR A 179 19.68 -4.08 -24.04
C THR A 179 19.02 -3.34 -22.88
N GLU A 180 17.83 -3.76 -22.47
CA GLU A 180 17.14 -3.21 -21.29
C GLU A 180 17.79 -3.71 -19.99
N LYS A 181 18.21 -4.98 -19.95
CA LYS A 181 18.96 -5.54 -18.81
C LYS A 181 20.23 -4.73 -18.52
N ILE A 182 21.04 -4.44 -19.54
CA ILE A 182 22.27 -3.64 -19.41
C ILE A 182 21.97 -2.23 -18.88
N ARG A 183 20.89 -1.60 -19.36
CA ARG A 183 20.45 -0.28 -18.87
C ARG A 183 20.05 -0.33 -17.40
N ILE A 184 19.34 -1.37 -16.98
CA ILE A 184 18.98 -1.56 -15.58
C ILE A 184 20.24 -1.77 -14.75
N ASP A 185 21.13 -2.68 -15.17
CA ASP A 185 22.37 -3.00 -14.47
C ASP A 185 23.26 -1.77 -14.24
N SER A 186 23.34 -0.86 -15.21
CA SER A 186 24.09 0.40 -15.08
C SER A 186 23.60 1.32 -13.95
N LYS A 187 22.32 1.20 -13.54
CA LYS A 187 21.70 2.04 -12.50
C LYS A 187 21.62 1.36 -11.12
N LEU A 188 21.78 0.04 -11.05
CA LEU A 188 21.58 -0.71 -9.80
C LEU A 188 22.47 -0.23 -8.65
N ASN A 189 23.75 0.06 -8.91
CA ASN A 189 24.68 0.49 -7.86
C ASN A 189 24.29 1.87 -7.27
N GLU A 190 23.77 2.76 -8.10
CA GLU A 190 23.22 4.04 -7.66
C GLU A 190 22.02 3.82 -6.73
N TRP A 191 21.08 2.95 -7.13
CA TRP A 191 19.90 2.65 -6.33
C TRP A 191 20.22 1.93 -5.01
N VAL A 192 21.21 1.05 -4.99
CA VAL A 192 21.73 0.44 -3.76
C VAL A 192 22.26 1.52 -2.83
N THR A 193 23.05 2.47 -3.34
CA THR A 193 23.57 3.59 -2.54
C THR A 193 22.43 4.46 -2.00
N VAL A 194 21.40 4.72 -2.82
CA VAL A 194 20.21 5.48 -2.42
C VAL A 194 19.43 4.75 -1.31
N LEU A 195 19.30 3.42 -1.39
CA LEU A 195 18.66 2.60 -0.36
C LEU A 195 19.46 2.59 0.95
N GLU A 196 20.78 2.40 0.87
CA GLU A 196 21.65 2.40 2.07
C GLU A 196 21.61 3.75 2.80
N LYS A 197 21.47 4.86 2.05
CA LYS A 197 21.35 6.21 2.62
C LYS A 197 19.92 6.56 3.11
N SER A 198 18.90 5.79 2.74
CA SER A 198 17.51 6.11 3.12
C SER A 198 17.14 5.76 4.57
N GLY A 199 18.09 5.30 5.39
CA GLY A 199 17.84 4.95 6.80
C GLY A 199 17.07 3.65 7.00
N VAL A 200 17.10 2.77 5.98
CA VAL A 200 16.43 1.47 6.05
C VAL A 200 17.19 0.55 6.99
N ASP A 201 16.44 -0.15 7.84
CA ASP A 201 16.98 -1.17 8.72
C ASP A 201 17.30 -2.46 7.95
N ILE A 202 18.42 -2.42 7.21
CA ILE A 202 18.96 -3.57 6.48
C ILE A 202 19.38 -4.68 7.45
N ALA A 203 19.73 -4.36 8.70
CA ALA A 203 20.13 -5.34 9.70
C ALA A 203 18.99 -6.32 10.02
N SER A 204 17.80 -5.78 10.30
CA SER A 204 16.61 -6.59 10.55
C SER A 204 16.27 -7.50 9.36
N ILE A 205 16.26 -6.95 8.15
CA ILE A 205 15.94 -7.72 6.93
C ILE A 205 17.01 -8.79 6.65
N SER A 206 18.29 -8.45 6.82
CA SER A 206 19.42 -9.38 6.66
C SER A 206 19.35 -10.56 7.63
N SER A 207 18.82 -10.35 8.85
CA SER A 207 18.66 -11.42 9.83
C SER A 207 17.56 -12.42 9.45
N LEU A 208 16.49 -11.93 8.80
CA LEU A 208 15.33 -12.72 8.39
C LEU A 208 15.57 -13.50 7.10
N LEU A 209 16.11 -12.86 6.05
CA LEU A 209 16.32 -13.50 4.76
C LEU A 209 17.55 -14.42 4.78
N LYS A 210 17.35 -15.73 4.88
CA LYS A 210 18.46 -16.70 4.81
C LYS A 210 19.00 -16.89 3.39
N LYS A 211 18.13 -16.80 2.39
CA LYS A 211 18.43 -16.95 0.95
C LYS A 211 18.07 -15.66 0.18
N PRO A 212 18.75 -15.31 -0.93
CA PRO A 212 18.47 -14.10 -1.70
C PRO A 212 17.05 -14.11 -2.28
N LEU A 213 16.43 -12.95 -2.45
CA LEU A 213 15.11 -12.83 -3.07
C LEU A 213 15.20 -13.11 -4.58
N ARG A 214 14.33 -13.95 -5.12
CA ARG A 214 14.28 -14.19 -6.57
C ARG A 214 12.84 -14.24 -7.11
N PRO A 215 12.51 -13.40 -8.11
CA PRO A 215 11.20 -13.47 -8.77
C PRO A 215 11.02 -14.73 -9.63
N LEU A 216 9.80 -15.27 -9.62
CA LEU A 216 9.33 -16.30 -10.54
C LEU A 216 8.02 -15.83 -11.19
N TRP A 217 7.77 -16.15 -12.45
CA TRP A 217 6.64 -15.60 -13.19
C TRP A 217 5.62 -16.67 -13.57
N ILE A 218 4.40 -16.54 -13.08
CA ILE A 218 3.28 -17.45 -13.35
C ILE A 218 2.13 -16.67 -14.00
N SER A 219 1.61 -17.20 -15.11
CA SER A 219 0.39 -16.70 -15.75
C SER A 219 -0.43 -17.88 -16.24
N GLN A 220 -1.65 -17.64 -16.72
CA GLN A 220 -2.52 -18.69 -17.28
C GLN A 220 -1.95 -19.46 -18.49
N LYS A 221 -0.80 -19.02 -19.05
CA LYS A 221 -0.08 -19.72 -20.13
C LYS A 221 1.13 -20.49 -19.62
N THR A 222 1.44 -20.39 -18.34
CA THR A 222 2.54 -21.13 -17.73
C THR A 222 2.05 -22.57 -17.56
N VAL A 223 2.73 -23.50 -18.22
CA VAL A 223 2.55 -24.92 -17.98
C VAL A 223 3.43 -25.26 -16.78
N ILE A 224 2.82 -25.28 -15.60
CA ILE A 224 3.52 -25.62 -14.35
C ILE A 224 3.59 -27.15 -14.32
N TRP A 225 4.80 -27.66 -14.11
CA TRP A 225 5.26 -29.06 -14.06
C TRP A 225 4.16 -30.12 -14.15
N LEU A 226 4.13 -30.82 -15.30
CA LEU A 226 3.19 -31.89 -15.60
C LEU A 226 3.23 -33.08 -14.62
N ASN A 227 4.21 -33.16 -13.70
CA ASN A 227 4.39 -34.34 -12.85
C ASN A 227 4.69 -34.09 -11.35
N GLU A 228 5.32 -32.98 -10.91
CA GLU A 228 5.58 -32.72 -9.47
C GLU A 228 5.68 -31.22 -9.18
N VAL A 229 5.06 -30.75 -8.08
CA VAL A 229 5.21 -29.37 -7.58
C VAL A 229 6.54 -29.28 -6.82
N PRO A 230 7.50 -28.44 -7.23
CA PRO A 230 8.76 -28.32 -6.51
C PRO A 230 8.55 -27.84 -5.09
N ASP A 231 9.23 -28.46 -4.12
CA ASP A 231 9.34 -27.90 -2.78
C ASP A 231 10.19 -26.63 -2.87
N TYR A 232 9.62 -25.51 -2.42
CA TYR A 232 10.31 -24.22 -2.42
C TYR A 232 11.47 -24.19 -1.42
N ASN A 233 11.51 -25.12 -0.46
CA ASN A 233 12.61 -25.26 0.49
C ASN A 233 13.93 -25.68 -0.17
N ASP A 234 13.85 -26.38 -1.31
CA ASP A 234 15.03 -26.87 -2.05
C ASP A 234 15.69 -25.79 -2.89
N TRP A 235 15.02 -24.65 -3.10
CA TRP A 235 15.59 -23.57 -3.91
C TRP A 235 16.67 -22.81 -3.14
N ASP A 236 17.78 -22.47 -3.80
CA ASP A 236 18.86 -21.68 -3.21
C ASP A 236 18.51 -20.20 -2.99
N PHE A 237 17.23 -19.84 -3.19
CA PHE A 237 16.70 -18.49 -3.10
C PHE A 237 15.34 -18.47 -2.39
N THR A 238 14.95 -17.31 -1.86
CA THR A 238 13.61 -17.03 -1.33
C THR A 238 12.71 -16.59 -2.49
N PRO A 239 11.72 -17.39 -2.91
CA PRO A 239 10.89 -17.07 -4.07
C PRO A 239 9.90 -15.94 -3.84
N ILE A 240 9.81 -15.07 -4.85
CA ILE A 240 8.73 -14.09 -5.01
C ILE A 240 7.93 -14.49 -6.25
N ILE A 241 6.85 -15.24 -6.05
CA ILE A 241 6.03 -15.79 -7.12
C ILE A 241 5.08 -14.71 -7.63
N LEU A 242 5.32 -14.22 -8.84
CA LEU A 242 4.57 -13.15 -9.50
C LEU A 242 3.46 -13.75 -10.36
N ILE A 243 2.22 -13.61 -9.91
CA ILE A 243 1.03 -14.17 -10.55
C ILE A 243 0.33 -13.08 -11.35
N SER A 244 0.45 -13.14 -12.68
CA SER A 244 -0.38 -12.34 -13.58
C SER A 244 -1.73 -13.03 -13.73
N ALA A 245 -2.75 -12.50 -13.05
CA ALA A 245 -4.06 -13.14 -12.91
C ALA A 245 -4.76 -13.32 -14.26
N SER A 246 -4.70 -12.31 -15.13
CA SER A 246 -5.45 -12.30 -16.38
C SER A 246 -4.77 -13.03 -17.54
N ALA A 247 -5.59 -13.64 -18.39
CA ALA A 247 -5.17 -14.29 -19.62
C ALA A 247 -4.65 -13.26 -20.65
N SER A 248 -3.45 -13.50 -21.18
CA SER A 248 -2.88 -12.72 -22.29
C SER A 248 -3.40 -13.20 -23.64
N SER A 249 -4.60 -12.79 -24.02
CA SER A 249 -5.14 -13.09 -25.36
C SER A 249 -5.46 -11.82 -26.13
N ASP A 250 -5.04 -11.78 -27.40
CA ASP A 250 -5.33 -10.69 -28.33
C ASP A 250 -6.72 -10.81 -28.97
N ILE A 251 -7.42 -11.93 -28.74
CA ILE A 251 -8.71 -12.24 -29.35
C ILE A 251 -9.83 -11.98 -28.34
N TYR A 252 -10.92 -11.34 -28.80
CA TYR A 252 -12.14 -11.20 -28.02
C TYR A 252 -12.67 -12.60 -27.66
N ARG A 253 -12.61 -12.96 -26.38
CA ARG A 253 -13.20 -14.20 -25.88
C ARG A 253 -14.58 -13.88 -25.35
N GLN A 254 -15.60 -14.23 -26.13
CA GLN A 254 -16.93 -14.39 -25.57
C GLN A 254 -16.90 -15.65 -24.70
N LYS A 255 -17.31 -15.49 -23.45
CA LYS A 255 -17.42 -16.54 -22.46
C LYS A 255 -18.89 -16.81 -22.23
N THR A 256 -19.20 -18.06 -21.94
CA THR A 256 -20.57 -18.51 -21.72
C THR A 256 -20.55 -19.43 -20.52
N SER A 257 -21.37 -19.12 -19.52
CA SER A 257 -21.75 -20.05 -18.45
C SER A 257 -23.03 -20.78 -18.85
N SER A 258 -23.54 -21.65 -17.97
CA SER A 258 -24.85 -22.28 -18.15
C SER A 258 -25.99 -21.29 -18.33
N GLU A 259 -25.85 -20.06 -17.81
CA GLU A 259 -26.95 -19.09 -17.72
C GLU A 259 -26.70 -17.81 -18.52
N PHE A 260 -25.45 -17.36 -18.66
CA PHE A 260 -25.14 -16.05 -19.22
C PHE A 260 -23.91 -16.06 -20.15
N CYS A 261 -23.84 -15.09 -21.06
CA CYS A 261 -22.62 -14.81 -21.82
C CYS A 261 -22.05 -13.43 -21.48
N TRP A 262 -20.72 -13.32 -21.48
CA TRP A 262 -20.01 -12.07 -21.25
C TRP A 262 -18.78 -11.98 -22.16
N ASN A 263 -18.29 -10.77 -22.37
CA ASN A 263 -17.00 -10.58 -23.03
C ASN A 263 -15.90 -10.53 -21.97
N TYR A 264 -14.90 -11.40 -22.09
CA TYR A 264 -13.77 -11.41 -21.18
C TYR A 264 -12.93 -10.13 -21.34
N ILE A 265 -12.56 -9.52 -20.21
CA ILE A 265 -11.75 -8.31 -20.11
C ILE A 265 -10.47 -8.65 -19.33
N ALA A 266 -9.35 -8.77 -20.03
CA ALA A 266 -8.05 -8.92 -19.39
C ALA A 266 -7.69 -7.67 -18.58
N GLY A 267 -7.29 -7.85 -17.33
CA GLY A 267 -6.97 -6.75 -16.42
C GLY A 267 -8.18 -5.97 -15.95
N ALA A 268 -9.33 -6.64 -15.81
CA ALA A 268 -10.60 -6.01 -15.43
C ALA A 268 -10.56 -5.28 -14.08
N GLY A 269 -9.71 -5.71 -13.15
CA GLY A 269 -9.50 -5.02 -11.87
C GLY A 269 -8.78 -3.67 -11.98
N ASP A 270 -8.28 -3.28 -13.16
CA ASP A 270 -7.56 -2.02 -13.37
C ASP A 270 -8.51 -0.87 -13.78
N ASP A 271 -8.16 0.38 -13.47
CA ASP A 271 -9.02 1.58 -13.55
C ASP A 271 -10.45 1.34 -13.03
N GLU A 272 -10.56 0.76 -11.84
CA GLU A 272 -11.84 0.53 -11.14
C GLU A 272 -12.71 1.79 -11.05
N GLU A 273 -12.09 2.98 -11.00
CA GLU A 273 -12.79 4.26 -10.97
C GLU A 273 -13.69 4.49 -12.19
N SER A 274 -13.42 3.81 -13.30
CA SER A 274 -14.18 3.93 -14.54
C SER A 274 -15.45 3.08 -14.59
N TRP A 275 -15.54 2.01 -13.77
CA TRP A 275 -16.60 1.00 -13.89
C TRP A 275 -17.20 0.53 -12.56
N ALA A 276 -16.46 0.54 -11.45
CA ALA A 276 -16.85 -0.12 -10.19
C ALA A 276 -17.99 0.60 -9.44
N ARG A 277 -18.23 1.89 -9.70
CA ARG A 277 -19.37 2.67 -9.15
C ARG A 277 -19.49 2.59 -7.61
N GLY A 278 -18.35 2.62 -6.91
CA GLY A 278 -18.29 2.54 -5.45
C GLY A 278 -18.23 1.12 -4.90
N LEU A 279 -18.36 0.08 -5.73
CA LEU A 279 -18.09 -1.30 -5.33
C LEU A 279 -16.61 -1.45 -5.01
N THR A 280 -16.31 -1.98 -3.83
CA THR A 280 -14.94 -2.32 -3.40
C THR A 280 -14.67 -3.81 -3.59
N PRO A 281 -13.40 -4.26 -3.66
CA PRO A 281 -13.07 -5.68 -3.74
C PRO A 281 -13.69 -6.50 -2.59
N VAL A 282 -13.68 -5.95 -1.37
CA VAL A 282 -14.27 -6.62 -0.19
C VAL A 282 -15.78 -6.80 -0.36
N LEU A 283 -16.50 -5.76 -0.80
CA LEU A 283 -17.93 -5.86 -1.06
C LEU A 283 -18.25 -6.82 -2.19
N PHE A 284 -17.45 -6.83 -3.26
CA PHE A 284 -17.59 -7.78 -4.35
C PHE A 284 -17.46 -9.21 -3.84
N TRP A 285 -16.40 -9.54 -3.09
CA TRP A 285 -16.15 -10.89 -2.60
C TRP A 285 -17.15 -11.38 -1.55
N ASN A 286 -17.73 -10.46 -0.76
CA ASN A 286 -18.79 -10.79 0.18
C ASN A 286 -20.13 -11.08 -0.51
N ASN A 287 -20.34 -10.61 -1.74
CA ASN A 287 -21.60 -10.73 -2.48
C ASN A 287 -21.41 -11.36 -3.88
N VAL A 288 -20.31 -12.09 -4.09
CA VAL A 288 -19.90 -12.53 -5.44
C VAL A 288 -20.96 -13.41 -6.10
N TYR A 289 -21.54 -14.34 -5.36
CA TYR A 289 -22.56 -15.25 -5.87
C TYR A 289 -23.83 -14.51 -6.29
N ASP A 290 -24.30 -13.56 -5.48
CA ASP A 290 -25.49 -12.75 -5.78
C ASP A 290 -25.26 -11.86 -7.00
N ILE A 291 -24.07 -11.29 -7.14
CA ILE A 291 -23.75 -10.41 -8.28
C ILE A 291 -23.65 -11.22 -9.57
N ILE A 292 -22.94 -12.33 -9.58
CA ILE A 292 -22.70 -13.14 -10.78
C ILE A 292 -23.97 -13.89 -11.22
N SER A 293 -24.76 -14.42 -10.27
CA SER A 293 -26.02 -15.12 -10.57
C SER A 293 -27.15 -14.20 -11.02
N SER A 294 -27.11 -12.91 -10.64
CA SER A 294 -28.13 -11.94 -11.07
C SER A 294 -28.13 -11.70 -12.58
N GLY A 295 -27.04 -11.96 -13.28
CA GLY A 295 -26.94 -11.79 -14.72
C GLY A 295 -26.76 -10.33 -15.17
N PRO A 296 -26.49 -10.11 -16.46
CA PRO A 296 -26.04 -8.81 -16.98
C PRO A 296 -27.08 -7.69 -16.88
N ASP A 297 -28.37 -8.02 -16.94
CA ASP A 297 -29.46 -7.02 -17.02
C ASP A 297 -29.69 -6.33 -15.67
N VAL A 298 -29.64 -7.07 -14.57
CA VAL A 298 -29.87 -6.54 -13.21
C VAL A 298 -28.60 -6.31 -12.42
N CYS A 299 -27.42 -6.78 -12.87
CA CYS A 299 -26.13 -6.61 -12.18
C CYS A 299 -25.87 -5.16 -11.72
N ASN A 300 -26.19 -4.17 -12.56
CA ASN A 300 -26.03 -2.76 -12.19
C ASN A 300 -26.91 -2.35 -10.99
N GLN A 301 -28.15 -2.83 -10.94
CA GLN A 301 -29.08 -2.57 -9.84
C GLN A 301 -28.63 -3.31 -8.57
N THR A 302 -28.21 -4.56 -8.71
CA THR A 302 -27.68 -5.37 -7.60
C THR A 302 -26.49 -4.69 -6.94
N VAL A 303 -25.51 -4.25 -7.73
CA VAL A 303 -24.33 -3.54 -7.22
C VAL A 303 -24.71 -2.21 -6.57
N ALA A 304 -25.62 -1.44 -7.16
CA ALA A 304 -26.10 -0.19 -6.56
C ALA A 304 -26.76 -0.43 -5.19
N ASN A 305 -27.57 -1.48 -5.07
CA ASN A 305 -28.21 -1.85 -3.80
C ASN A 305 -27.18 -2.28 -2.75
N ILE A 306 -26.14 -3.03 -3.13
CA ILE A 306 -25.08 -3.47 -2.22
C ILE A 306 -24.28 -2.27 -1.69
N VAL A 307 -23.84 -1.39 -2.60
CA VAL A 307 -23.08 -0.19 -2.25
C VAL A 307 -23.90 0.75 -1.37
N GLU A 308 -25.19 0.92 -1.67
CA GLU A 308 -26.08 1.76 -0.87
C GLU A 308 -26.33 1.17 0.52
N LYS A 309 -26.53 -0.15 0.64
CA LYS A 309 -26.64 -0.83 1.93
C LYS A 309 -25.39 -0.62 2.78
N ASP A 310 -24.22 -0.79 2.19
CA ASP A 310 -22.93 -0.57 2.88
C ASP A 310 -22.77 0.90 3.32
N ARG A 311 -23.14 1.85 2.44
CA ARG A 311 -23.14 3.28 2.74
C ARG A 311 -24.05 3.62 3.92
N VAL A 312 -25.27 3.10 3.94
CA VAL A 312 -26.25 3.31 5.03
C VAL A 312 -25.74 2.68 6.33
N PHE A 313 -25.21 1.45 6.26
CA PHE A 313 -24.63 0.77 7.40
C PHE A 313 -23.48 1.56 8.04
N HIS A 314 -22.58 2.11 7.23
CA HIS A 314 -21.51 2.98 7.72
C HIS A 314 -22.04 4.31 8.28
N SER A 315 -23.01 4.93 7.62
CA SER A 315 -23.64 6.18 8.08
C SER A 315 -24.33 6.03 9.43
N GLN A 316 -25.05 4.92 9.66
CA GLN A 316 -25.72 4.64 10.94
C GLN A 316 -24.73 4.48 12.11
N ARG A 317 -23.49 4.09 11.80
CA ARG A 317 -22.39 3.93 12.78
C ARG A 317 -21.49 5.16 12.89
N GLY A 318 -21.91 6.30 12.32
CA GLY A 318 -21.14 7.54 12.31
C GLY A 318 -19.83 7.45 11.51
N GLN A 319 -19.66 6.45 10.65
CA GLN A 319 -18.44 6.26 9.86
C GLN A 319 -18.53 7.06 8.55
N ASN A 320 -17.37 7.54 8.08
CA ASN A 320 -17.27 8.30 6.83
C ASN A 320 -17.83 7.50 5.64
N ALA A 321 -18.99 7.92 5.13
CA ALA A 321 -19.65 7.35 3.96
C ALA A 321 -19.66 8.38 2.81
N PRO A 322 -18.72 8.30 1.85
CA PRO A 322 -18.63 9.27 0.76
C PRO A 322 -19.90 9.25 -0.10
N GLN A 323 -20.52 10.41 -0.31
CA GLN A 323 -21.65 10.53 -1.23
C GLN A 323 -21.18 10.28 -2.67
N VAL A 324 -21.89 9.42 -3.40
CA VAL A 324 -21.71 9.27 -4.84
C VAL A 324 -22.08 10.61 -5.50
N SER A 325 -21.14 11.24 -6.20
CA SER A 325 -21.41 12.45 -6.96
C SER A 325 -22.27 12.10 -8.18
N VAL A 326 -23.59 12.17 -8.00
CA VAL A 326 -24.51 12.23 -9.13
C VAL A 326 -24.23 13.57 -9.82
N LYS A 327 -23.80 13.55 -11.08
CA LYS A 327 -23.76 14.77 -11.88
C LYS A 327 -25.16 15.39 -11.83
N PRO A 328 -25.35 16.61 -11.32
CA PRO A 328 -26.67 17.16 -11.17
C PRO A 328 -27.31 17.27 -12.55
N LYS A 329 -28.45 16.60 -12.73
CA LYS A 329 -29.37 16.99 -13.80
C LYS A 329 -29.82 18.40 -13.43
N LYS A 330 -29.69 19.34 -14.38
CA LYS A 330 -30.29 20.67 -14.24
C LYS A 330 -31.78 20.48 -13.99
N SER A 331 -32.22 20.69 -12.76
CA SER A 331 -33.60 20.95 -12.42
C SER A 331 -33.61 22.15 -11.48
N GLU A 332 -34.30 23.19 -11.93
CA GLU A 332 -34.66 24.36 -11.17
C GLU A 332 -35.46 23.96 -9.92
N SER A 333 -35.09 24.48 -8.75
CA SER A 333 -36.05 25.03 -7.78
C SER A 333 -35.35 25.59 -6.54
N THR A 334 -35.59 26.88 -6.34
CA THR A 334 -36.00 27.57 -5.10
C THR A 334 -35.73 26.91 -3.74
N TRP A 335 -35.09 27.69 -2.87
CA TRP A 335 -34.82 27.41 -1.45
C TRP A 335 -36.09 27.14 -0.62
N SER A 336 -35.96 26.25 0.38
CA SER A 336 -36.45 26.51 1.74
C SER A 336 -35.84 25.52 2.75
N ASN A 337 -35.44 26.05 3.91
CA ASN A 337 -34.93 25.36 5.09
C ASN A 337 -36.07 24.71 5.88
N GLN A 338 -35.79 23.60 6.59
CA GLN A 338 -35.94 23.46 8.07
C GLN A 338 -36.04 22.00 8.55
N SER A 339 -35.56 21.81 9.79
CA SER A 339 -35.89 20.77 10.79
C SER A 339 -35.11 19.45 10.72
N GLN A 340 -34.76 18.78 11.81
CA GLN A 340 -34.40 19.10 13.21
C GLN A 340 -33.90 17.75 13.76
N ASP A 341 -32.78 17.74 14.48
CA ASP A 341 -32.20 16.56 15.14
C ASP A 341 -33.12 15.97 16.21
N GLN A 342 -33.16 14.63 16.33
CA GLN A 342 -33.16 13.91 17.62
C GLN A 342 -32.56 12.49 17.44
N PRO A 343 -31.49 12.10 18.16
CA PRO A 343 -31.03 10.72 18.23
C PRO A 343 -31.69 9.99 19.41
N LEU A 344 -32.11 8.74 19.19
CA LEU A 344 -32.56 7.80 20.22
C LEU A 344 -31.48 6.75 20.45
N ASP A 345 -31.00 6.69 21.69
CA ASP A 345 -30.02 5.73 22.21
C ASP A 345 -30.58 4.31 22.25
N ILE A 346 -29.82 3.33 21.73
CA ILE A 346 -29.94 1.92 22.13
C ILE A 346 -28.53 1.34 22.31
N ILE A 347 -28.30 0.79 23.50
CA ILE A 347 -27.06 0.21 24.00
C ILE A 347 -27.06 -1.32 23.76
N VAL A 348 -25.84 -1.89 23.63
CA VAL A 348 -25.46 -3.32 23.88
C VAL A 348 -25.67 -4.26 22.65
N GLU A 349 -24.81 -5.21 22.23
CA GLU A 349 -23.72 -5.99 22.82
C GLU A 349 -22.73 -6.53 21.76
N ASN A 350 -21.53 -6.89 22.19
CA ASN A 350 -20.44 -7.48 21.42
C ASN A 350 -20.74 -8.92 20.93
N GLY A 351 -20.24 -9.24 19.73
CA GLY A 351 -20.12 -10.61 19.21
C GLY A 351 -18.65 -10.97 18.98
N ILE A 352 -18.19 -11.95 19.75
CA ILE A 352 -16.81 -12.47 19.85
C ILE A 352 -16.47 -13.38 18.64
N SER A 353 -15.25 -13.25 18.13
CA SER A 353 -14.46 -14.30 17.43
C SER A 353 -13.01 -13.79 17.47
N GLY A 354 -12.11 -14.30 18.31
CA GLY A 354 -11.70 -15.69 18.51
C GLY A 354 -10.28 -15.84 17.93
N ASP A 355 -9.30 -15.92 18.82
CA ASP A 355 -7.87 -15.60 18.71
C ASP A 355 -6.97 -16.34 17.70
N LEU A 356 -5.81 -15.71 17.45
CA LEU A 356 -4.41 -16.22 17.47
C LEU A 356 -3.56 -15.30 16.53
N LEU A 357 -2.51 -14.54 16.88
CA LEU A 357 -1.66 -14.32 18.06
C LEU A 357 -1.07 -12.88 17.96
N ASP A 358 -1.06 -12.15 19.09
CA ASP A 358 -0.33 -10.90 19.41
C ASP A 358 -0.32 -9.70 18.43
N SER A 359 -1.34 -8.85 18.53
CA SER A 359 -1.20 -7.40 18.38
C SER A 359 -2.13 -6.66 19.34
N GLU A 360 -1.89 -6.80 20.64
CA GLU A 360 -2.76 -6.25 21.71
C GLU A 360 -2.78 -4.71 21.83
N HIS A 361 -2.16 -3.94 20.93
CA HIS A 361 -2.10 -2.49 21.10
C HIS A 361 -2.45 -1.78 19.79
N GLY A 362 -3.69 -1.29 19.68
CA GLY A 362 -4.14 -0.41 18.58
C GLY A 362 -3.49 0.98 18.57
N VAL A 363 -2.48 1.18 19.43
CA VAL A 363 -1.66 2.37 19.60
C VAL A 363 -0.21 2.01 19.31
N TYR A 364 0.36 2.59 18.25
CA TYR A 364 1.70 2.32 17.78
C TYR A 364 2.67 3.40 18.25
N TRP A 365 3.45 3.12 19.31
CA TRP A 365 4.44 4.05 19.86
C TRP A 365 5.69 4.13 18.98
N LEU A 366 6.08 5.34 18.60
CA LEU A 366 7.19 5.63 17.71
C LEU A 366 8.54 5.58 18.45
N GLY A 367 8.96 4.37 18.85
CA GLY A 367 10.19 4.17 19.61
C GLY A 367 10.14 4.84 20.98
N LEU A 368 11.17 5.59 21.34
CA LEU A 368 11.30 6.29 22.63
C LEU A 368 10.80 7.75 22.59
N THR A 369 10.09 8.15 21.52
CA THR A 369 9.74 9.56 21.27
C THR A 369 8.52 10.07 22.05
N ASN A 370 7.91 9.24 22.90
CA ASN A 370 6.63 9.53 23.56
C ASN A 370 5.49 9.94 22.61
N LEU A 371 5.61 9.61 21.32
CA LEU A 371 4.64 9.88 20.27
C LEU A 371 4.04 8.56 19.77
N ALA A 372 2.73 8.51 19.54
CA ALA A 372 2.06 7.33 19.00
C ALA A 372 1.08 7.65 17.87
N VAL A 373 0.90 6.68 16.97
CA VAL A 373 -0.12 6.70 15.90
C VAL A 373 -1.22 5.71 16.25
N CYS A 374 -2.48 6.09 16.07
CA CYS A 374 -3.61 5.17 16.29
C CYS A 374 -4.83 5.51 15.42
N SER A 375 -5.79 4.57 15.37
CA SER A 375 -7.11 4.81 14.78
C SER A 375 -8.05 5.44 15.80
N THR A 376 -8.89 6.38 15.36
CA THR A 376 -9.98 6.98 16.15
C THR A 376 -10.98 5.95 16.68
N LYS A 377 -11.01 4.73 16.12
CA LYS A 377 -11.87 3.63 16.56
C LYS A 377 -11.37 2.93 17.83
N TYR A 378 -10.19 3.29 18.33
CA TYR A 378 -9.60 2.67 19.53
C TYR A 378 -10.05 3.36 20.82
N ASN A 379 -10.27 2.57 21.88
CA ASN A 379 -10.67 3.09 23.19
C ASN A 379 -9.43 3.42 24.03
N PHE A 380 -9.21 4.69 24.34
CA PHE A 380 -8.01 5.21 24.99
C PHE A 380 -7.89 4.87 26.49
N LYS A 381 -8.92 4.26 27.09
CA LYS A 381 -9.01 4.01 28.54
C LYS A 381 -7.96 3.04 29.10
N SER A 382 -7.30 2.23 28.28
CA SER A 382 -6.31 1.23 28.71
C SER A 382 -4.87 1.55 28.27
N SER A 383 -4.65 2.66 27.57
CA SER A 383 -3.33 3.05 27.08
C SER A 383 -2.77 4.19 27.93
N ASN A 384 -1.49 4.11 28.35
CA ASN A 384 -0.73 5.17 29.04
C ASN A 384 -0.57 6.44 28.16
N VAL A 385 -1.67 7.02 27.69
CA VAL A 385 -1.76 8.19 26.83
C VAL A 385 -2.21 9.35 27.70
N GLU A 386 -1.40 10.40 27.74
CA GLU A 386 -1.61 11.58 28.59
C GLU A 386 -2.12 12.78 27.79
N SER A 387 -1.99 12.75 26.47
CA SER A 387 -2.60 13.74 25.57
C SER A 387 -2.99 13.14 24.22
N ILE A 388 -4.06 13.65 23.63
CA ILE A 388 -4.64 13.14 22.38
C ILE A 388 -4.81 14.28 21.38
N LEU A 389 -4.27 14.09 20.18
CA LEU A 389 -4.49 14.92 19.02
C LEU A 389 -5.38 14.18 18.03
N ASN A 390 -6.68 14.50 18.02
CA ASN A 390 -7.66 13.89 17.14
C ASN A 390 -7.76 14.66 15.82
N CYS A 391 -7.40 13.99 14.73
CA CYS A 391 -7.40 14.55 13.38
C CYS A 391 -8.54 14.02 12.50
N ASP A 392 -9.47 13.26 13.07
CA ASP A 392 -10.65 12.76 12.36
C ASP A 392 -11.74 13.83 12.25
N LYS A 393 -12.76 13.58 11.44
CA LYS A 393 -13.92 14.48 11.31
C LYS A 393 -14.82 14.44 12.55
N ASN A 394 -14.86 13.30 13.22
CA ASN A 394 -15.71 13.09 14.38
C ASN A 394 -14.92 13.38 15.66
N GLN A 395 -15.54 14.17 16.54
CA GLN A 395 -15.05 14.29 17.91
C GLN A 395 -15.19 12.94 18.61
N ILE A 396 -14.11 12.49 19.23
CA ILE A 396 -14.19 11.40 20.20
C ILE A 396 -14.70 12.01 21.49
N LEU A 397 -15.76 11.44 22.07
CA LEU A 397 -16.15 11.69 23.46
C LEU A 397 -15.11 11.02 24.38
N CYS A 398 -13.95 11.66 24.54
CA CYS A 398 -12.94 11.23 25.50
C CYS A 398 -13.16 11.94 26.83
N THR A 399 -13.43 11.17 27.88
CA THR A 399 -13.37 11.62 29.28
C THR A 399 -11.90 11.67 29.72
N LEU A 400 -11.13 12.62 29.20
CA LEU A 400 -9.87 13.01 29.84
C LEU A 400 -10.21 14.03 30.92
N GLU A 401 -9.69 13.85 32.13
CA GLU A 401 -9.97 14.72 33.29
C GLU A 401 -9.43 16.16 33.09
N ASP A 402 -8.56 16.36 32.10
CA ASP A 402 -7.88 17.61 31.81
C ASP A 402 -8.29 18.14 30.41
N SER A 403 -8.98 19.29 30.38
CA SER A 403 -9.44 19.93 29.13
C SER A 403 -8.29 20.36 28.23
N GLU A 404 -7.07 20.53 28.76
CA GLU A 404 -5.88 20.87 27.99
C GLU A 404 -5.21 19.64 27.35
N ALA A 405 -5.59 18.42 27.74
CA ALA A 405 -4.98 17.18 27.24
C ALA A 405 -5.57 16.68 25.91
N TYR A 406 -6.57 17.36 25.35
CA TYR A 406 -7.25 16.94 24.13
C TYR A 406 -7.37 18.09 23.13
N LEU A 407 -6.88 17.86 21.91
CA LEU A 407 -7.08 18.77 20.78
C LEU A 407 -7.73 18.03 19.62
N HIS A 408 -8.84 18.59 19.11
CA HIS A 408 -9.52 18.10 17.92
C HIS A 408 -9.32 19.06 16.75
N LEU A 409 -8.68 18.57 15.69
CA LEU A 409 -8.45 19.27 14.44
C LEU A 409 -9.11 18.47 13.30
N PRO A 410 -10.32 18.83 12.84
CA PRO A 410 -11.01 18.06 11.81
C PRO A 410 -10.32 18.23 10.45
N VAL A 411 -9.28 17.43 10.20
CA VAL A 411 -8.51 17.45 8.97
C VAL A 411 -9.24 16.65 7.90
N MET A 412 -9.51 17.29 6.77
CA MET A 412 -10.19 16.67 5.64
C MET A 412 -9.21 15.93 4.74
N ASP A 413 -9.68 14.85 4.15
CA ASP A 413 -8.97 14.12 3.10
C ASP A 413 -8.73 15.04 1.89
N SER A 414 -7.55 14.92 1.27
CA SER A 414 -7.15 15.72 0.10
C SER A 414 -8.10 15.66 -1.09
N LYS A 415 -8.95 14.61 -1.18
CA LYS A 415 -10.02 14.50 -2.18
C LYS A 415 -11.12 15.57 -1.99
N TYR A 416 -11.32 16.04 -0.75
CA TYR A 416 -12.30 17.07 -0.42
C TYR A 416 -11.64 18.44 -0.23
N ASP A 417 -10.48 18.48 0.46
CA ASP A 417 -9.73 19.72 0.64
C ASP A 417 -8.23 19.46 0.73
N ARG A 418 -7.52 19.78 -0.35
CA ARG A 418 -6.07 19.61 -0.48
C ARG A 418 -5.24 20.47 0.49
N PHE A 419 -5.80 21.54 1.06
CA PHE A 419 -5.09 22.46 1.95
C PHE A 419 -5.47 22.29 3.43
N SER A 420 -6.42 21.41 3.74
CA SER A 420 -6.92 21.22 5.12
C SER A 420 -5.82 20.85 6.10
N LEU A 421 -4.94 19.90 5.73
CA LEU A 421 -3.80 19.50 6.56
C LEU A 421 -2.84 20.67 6.79
N GLN A 422 -2.52 21.44 5.75
CA GLN A 422 -1.60 22.58 5.83
C GLN A 422 -2.11 23.67 6.78
N ARG A 423 -3.42 23.94 6.79
CA ARG A 423 -4.02 24.95 7.68
C ARG A 423 -4.01 24.53 9.15
N ASN A 424 -4.17 23.23 9.43
CA ASN A 424 -4.23 22.70 10.80
C ASN A 424 -2.85 22.35 11.37
N LEU A 425 -1.81 22.25 10.54
CA LEU A 425 -0.49 21.82 10.97
C LEU A 425 0.15 22.71 12.05
N PRO A 426 0.07 24.06 12.00
CA PRO A 426 0.65 24.90 13.05
C PRO A 426 0.03 24.61 14.43
N SER A 427 -1.28 24.42 14.50
CA SER A 427 -1.98 24.07 15.74
C SER A 427 -1.59 22.68 16.25
N ALA A 428 -1.43 21.72 15.35
CA ALA A 428 -0.97 20.37 15.69
C ALA A 428 0.47 20.39 16.25
N LEU A 429 1.37 21.16 15.65
CA LEU A 429 2.76 21.28 16.09
C LEU A 429 2.86 21.99 17.44
N ASN A 430 2.14 23.08 17.64
CA ASN A 430 2.14 23.81 18.92
C ASN A 430 1.61 22.93 20.07
N PHE A 431 0.54 22.17 19.82
CA PHE A 431 0.03 21.21 20.79
C PHE A 431 1.07 20.12 21.10
N ALA A 432 1.72 19.56 20.07
CA ALA A 432 2.75 18.56 20.26
C ALA A 432 3.94 19.09 21.06
N GLU A 433 4.42 20.31 20.76
CA GLU A 433 5.51 20.98 21.48
C GLU A 433 5.16 21.14 22.97
N LEU A 434 3.97 21.66 23.29
CA LEU A 434 3.53 21.90 24.67
C LEU A 434 3.49 20.61 25.51
N HIS A 435 3.07 19.48 24.93
CA HIS A 435 2.94 18.22 25.63
C HIS A 435 4.26 17.42 25.67
N LEU A 436 4.99 17.35 24.57
CA LEU A 436 6.26 16.61 24.50
C LEU A 436 7.36 17.29 25.34
N LYS A 437 7.37 18.63 25.42
CA LYS A 437 8.26 19.38 26.32
C LYS A 437 8.03 19.06 27.80
N LYS A 438 6.78 18.74 28.17
CA LYS A 438 6.40 18.28 29.51
C LYS A 438 6.69 16.77 29.73
N GLY A 439 7.24 16.08 28.72
CA GLY A 439 7.49 14.63 28.75
C GLY A 439 6.23 13.79 28.62
N LYS A 440 5.08 14.39 28.29
CA LYS A 440 3.80 13.69 28.21
C LYS A 440 3.73 12.74 27.01
N ARG A 441 3.04 11.63 27.18
CA ARG A 441 2.78 10.62 26.14
C ARG A 441 1.64 11.02 25.22
N LEU A 442 1.98 11.46 24.01
CA LEU A 442 1.06 12.01 23.00
C LEU A 442 0.62 10.96 21.97
N ALA A 443 -0.69 10.78 21.81
CA ALA A 443 -1.27 9.97 20.73
C ALA A 443 -1.91 10.85 19.65
N VAL A 444 -1.57 10.59 18.39
CA VAL A 444 -2.19 11.23 17.22
C VAL A 444 -3.09 10.22 16.52
N CYS A 445 -4.36 10.56 16.34
CA CYS A 445 -5.34 9.67 15.72
C CYS A 445 -6.02 10.25 14.48
N CYS A 446 -6.37 9.36 13.56
CA CYS A 446 -7.30 9.64 12.46
C CYS A 446 -8.14 8.38 12.18
N ASN A 447 -9.18 8.46 11.33
CA ASN A 447 -10.13 7.36 11.12
C ASN A 447 -9.46 5.99 10.90
N SER A 448 -8.46 5.89 10.02
CA SER A 448 -7.73 4.64 9.77
C SER A 448 -6.47 4.46 10.62
N GLY A 449 -5.86 5.55 11.10
CA GLY A 449 -4.51 5.53 11.68
C GLY A 449 -3.37 5.41 10.67
N GLU A 450 -3.66 5.45 9.36
CA GLU A 450 -2.70 5.05 8.31
C GLU A 450 -2.25 6.21 7.40
N ASP A 451 -2.80 7.43 7.58
CA ASP A 451 -2.69 8.51 6.59
C ASP A 451 -2.45 9.90 7.24
N ILE A 452 -3.51 10.58 7.69
CA ILE A 452 -3.42 11.95 8.25
C ILE A 452 -2.60 11.97 9.54
N SER A 453 -2.87 11.03 10.45
CA SER A 453 -2.13 10.89 11.71
C SER A 453 -0.64 10.64 11.46
N VAL A 454 -0.31 9.82 10.46
CA VAL A 454 1.07 9.55 10.03
C VAL A 454 1.74 10.81 9.50
N CYS A 455 1.04 11.62 8.69
CA CYS A 455 1.57 12.88 8.17
C CYS A 455 1.88 13.88 9.30
N ILE A 456 0.99 13.97 10.29
CA ILE A 456 1.17 14.87 11.44
C ILE A 456 2.30 14.37 12.34
N CYS A 457 2.37 13.07 12.63
CA CYS A 457 3.49 12.50 13.37
C CYS A 457 4.83 12.73 12.65
N LEU A 458 4.86 12.60 11.33
CA LEU A 458 6.06 12.90 10.55
C LEU A 458 6.47 14.37 10.67
N ALA A 459 5.51 15.30 10.61
CA ALA A 459 5.78 16.72 10.80
C ALA A 459 6.29 17.02 12.22
N ILE A 460 5.68 16.44 13.25
CA ILE A 460 6.12 16.56 14.65
C ILE A 460 7.55 16.05 14.79
N LEU A 461 7.84 14.85 14.26
CA LEU A 461 9.19 14.29 14.27
C LEU A 461 10.14 15.29 13.61
N ILE A 462 9.88 15.72 12.37
CA ILE A 462 10.70 16.68 11.62
C ILE A 462 10.98 17.96 12.40
N SER A 463 9.95 18.53 13.03
CA SER A 463 10.03 19.84 13.67
C SER A 463 10.63 19.83 15.07
N LEU A 464 10.50 18.75 15.83
CA LEU A 464 10.83 18.74 17.27
C LEU A 464 11.91 17.72 17.69
N PHE A 465 12.37 16.88 16.75
CA PHE A 465 13.37 15.84 17.02
C PHE A 465 14.60 15.98 16.11
N ASN A 466 15.75 15.60 16.64
CA ASN A 466 16.99 15.49 15.88
C ASN A 466 17.04 14.21 15.01
N VAL A 467 18.14 13.98 14.29
CA VAL A 467 18.31 12.83 13.38
C VAL A 467 18.35 11.51 14.13
N GLU A 468 18.82 11.53 15.38
CA GLU A 468 18.91 10.39 16.28
C GLU A 468 17.56 10.03 16.93
N GLY A 469 16.52 10.84 16.71
CA GLY A 469 15.19 10.63 17.27
C GLY A 469 15.03 11.09 18.73
N ALA A 470 15.92 11.95 19.22
CA ALA A 470 15.79 12.60 20.52
C ALA A 470 15.07 13.95 20.41
N TYR A 471 14.21 14.26 21.39
CA TYR A 471 13.50 15.54 21.45
C TYR A 471 14.49 16.68 21.70
N ASP A 472 14.51 17.68 20.83
CA ASP A 472 15.49 18.77 20.86
C ASP A 472 14.86 20.17 20.81
N ASP A 473 13.53 20.27 21.00
CA ASP A 473 12.77 21.52 20.97
C ASP A 473 12.94 22.28 19.62
N GLY A 474 13.21 21.53 18.55
CA GLY A 474 13.36 22.04 17.19
C GLY A 474 14.66 22.81 16.93
N LYS A 475 15.69 22.62 17.75
CA LYS A 475 17.02 23.21 17.52
C LYS A 475 17.61 22.75 16.18
N PHE A 476 17.59 21.45 15.91
CA PHE A 476 18.04 20.88 14.64
C PHE A 476 17.25 21.43 13.46
N PHE A 477 15.92 21.57 13.60
CA PHE A 477 15.07 22.13 12.55
C PHE A 477 15.44 23.59 12.22
N LYS A 478 15.77 24.40 13.23
CA LYS A 478 16.15 25.81 13.07
C LYS A 478 17.54 25.96 12.43
N GLU A 479 18.50 25.15 12.86
CA GLU A 479 19.90 25.26 12.45
C GLU A 479 20.22 24.53 11.13
N ALA A 480 19.60 23.37 10.87
CA ALA A 480 19.89 22.56 9.69
C ALA A 480 19.07 23.00 8.45
N GLN A 481 19.58 22.68 7.26
CA GLN A 481 18.76 22.61 6.06
C GLN A 481 18.21 21.19 5.91
N ILE A 482 16.90 21.03 6.13
CA ILE A 482 16.24 19.74 6.00
C ILE A 482 16.19 19.33 4.54
N THR A 483 16.76 18.17 4.24
CA THR A 483 16.79 17.59 2.90
C THR A 483 15.63 16.61 2.70
N LYS A 484 15.36 16.28 1.43
CA LYS A 484 14.41 15.20 1.07
C LYS A 484 14.83 13.84 1.64
N ILE A 485 16.11 13.63 1.95
CA ILE A 485 16.63 12.39 2.52
C ILE A 485 16.23 12.29 3.99
N ASP A 486 16.34 13.39 4.74
CA ASP A 486 15.97 13.43 6.17
C ASP A 486 14.49 13.13 6.39
N MET A 487 13.62 13.69 5.53
CA MET A 487 12.19 13.40 5.56
C MET A 487 11.89 11.93 5.28
N ARG A 488 12.62 11.32 4.34
CA ARG A 488 12.46 9.90 3.98
C ARG A 488 12.91 8.98 5.10
N GLN A 489 14.04 9.29 5.77
CA GLN A 489 14.52 8.51 6.91
C GLN A 489 13.49 8.46 8.04
N ARG A 490 12.87 9.60 8.36
CA ARG A 490 11.83 9.69 9.39
C ARG A 490 10.55 8.95 8.98
N LEU A 491 10.18 8.98 7.70
CA LEU A 491 9.06 8.18 7.19
C LEU A 491 9.34 6.67 7.30
N VAL A 492 10.56 6.23 6.94
CA VAL A 492 10.97 4.82 7.09
C VAL A 492 10.90 4.37 8.55
N PHE A 493 11.30 5.23 9.49
CA PHE A 493 11.16 4.98 10.93
C PHE A 493 9.70 4.75 11.35
N VAL A 494 8.76 5.59 10.89
CA VAL A 494 7.32 5.41 11.19
C VAL A 494 6.77 4.13 10.56
N CYS A 495 7.12 3.84 9.30
CA CYS A 495 6.66 2.64 8.59
C CYS A 495 7.23 1.34 9.18
N LYS A 496 8.41 1.38 9.81
CA LYS A 496 8.97 0.22 10.54
C LYS A 496 8.05 -0.21 11.68
N ILE A 497 7.39 0.73 12.33
CA ILE A 497 6.58 0.50 13.53
C ILE A 497 5.11 0.27 13.16
N HIS A 498 4.58 0.97 12.16
CA HIS A 498 3.22 0.78 11.68
C HIS A 498 3.20 0.38 10.19
N CYS A 499 3.08 -0.92 9.92
CA CYS A 499 3.23 -1.51 8.59
C CYS A 499 2.07 -1.23 7.60
N LYS A 500 0.95 -0.68 8.08
CA LYS A 500 -0.21 -0.32 7.26
C LYS A 500 -0.23 1.13 6.79
N CYS A 501 0.87 1.89 6.99
CA CYS A 501 1.03 3.26 6.48
C CYS A 501 1.04 3.29 4.94
N ALA A 502 -0.12 3.13 4.31
CA ALA A 502 -0.30 3.17 2.88
C ALA A 502 -1.03 4.46 2.51
N THR A 503 -0.28 5.52 2.16
CA THR A 503 -0.48 6.39 0.97
C THR A 503 0.52 7.55 0.99
N ILE A 504 1.67 7.30 0.39
CA ILE A 504 2.80 8.22 0.26
C ILE A 504 2.54 9.45 -0.63
N LYS A 505 1.44 9.45 -1.40
CA LYS A 505 1.13 10.57 -2.30
C LYS A 505 0.98 11.90 -1.56
N ARG A 506 0.52 11.91 -0.31
CA ARG A 506 0.33 13.14 0.49
C ARG A 506 1.62 13.69 1.07
N VAL A 507 2.47 12.82 1.61
CA VAL A 507 3.80 13.23 2.12
C VAL A 507 4.68 13.72 0.98
N GLU A 508 4.65 13.06 -0.19
CA GLU A 508 5.40 13.53 -1.37
C GLU A 508 4.87 14.87 -1.90
N HIS A 509 3.55 15.10 -2.03
CA HIS A 509 3.06 16.44 -2.44
C HIS A 509 3.39 17.53 -1.42
N PHE A 510 3.26 17.23 -0.13
CA PHE A 510 3.61 18.18 0.93
C PHE A 510 5.11 18.50 0.95
N ALA A 511 5.97 17.49 0.79
CA ALA A 511 7.43 17.61 0.75
C ALA A 511 8.00 18.13 -0.59
N ILE A 512 7.23 18.08 -1.67
CA ILE A 512 7.66 18.58 -3.00
C ILE A 512 7.23 20.04 -3.19
N ASP A 513 6.07 20.46 -2.66
CA ASP A 513 5.59 21.85 -2.78
C ASP A 513 6.12 22.78 -1.68
N SER A 514 6.77 22.27 -0.64
CA SER A 514 7.48 23.09 0.35
C SER A 514 8.99 22.91 0.22
N THR A 515 9.64 23.88 -0.43
CA THR A 515 11.10 24.04 -0.32
C THR A 515 11.47 24.26 1.16
N PRO A 516 12.72 23.95 1.58
CA PRO A 516 13.21 24.32 2.91
C PRO A 516 13.03 25.83 3.19
N GLU A 517 13.04 26.64 2.13
CA GLU A 517 12.69 28.06 2.17
C GLU A 517 11.21 28.29 2.50
N HIS A 518 10.23 27.54 1.99
CA HIS A 518 8.82 27.74 2.40
C HIS A 518 8.50 27.31 3.84
N LEU A 519 9.30 26.41 4.43
CA LEU A 519 9.26 26.12 5.87
C LEU A 519 10.00 27.17 6.71
N LYS A 520 10.99 27.88 6.14
CA LYS A 520 11.70 29.00 6.80
C LYS A 520 11.09 30.40 6.53
N VAL A 521 10.33 30.58 5.45
CA VAL A 521 9.78 31.89 4.97
C VAL A 521 8.38 32.18 5.52
N ARG A 522 7.67 31.20 6.08
CA ARG A 522 6.38 31.44 6.76
C ARG A 522 6.47 31.73 8.26
N TYR A 523 7.66 31.70 8.84
CA TYR A 523 7.93 32.11 10.24
C TYR A 523 8.58 33.51 10.34
N ALA A 524 8.56 34.29 9.26
CA ALA A 524 8.97 35.71 9.25
C ALA A 524 7.78 36.68 9.09
N ILE A 525 6.54 36.20 9.17
CA ILE A 525 5.34 37.04 9.22
C ILE A 525 4.60 36.69 10.52
N ASP A 526 5.15 37.21 11.61
CA ASP A 526 4.44 37.96 12.65
C ASP A 526 5.50 38.46 13.65
N LEU A 527 6.10 39.59 13.29
CA LEU A 527 6.01 40.74 14.19
C LEU A 527 4.80 41.56 13.75
#